data_AF-A0A954II86-F1
#
_entry.id   AF-A0A954II86-F1
#
_cell.length_a   1.000
_cell.length_b   1.000
_cell.length_c   1.000
_cell.angle_alpha   90.00
_cell.angle_beta   90.00
_cell.angle_gamma   90.00
#
_symmetry.space_group_name_H-M   'P 1'
#
loop_
_entity.id
_entity.type
_entity.pdbx_description
1 polymer ?
#
loop_
_entity_poly.entity_id
_entity_poly.type
_entity_poly.pdbx_seq_one_letter_code
_entity_poly.pdbx_strand_id
1 'polypeptide(L)'
;MAVAVRSHLRILIGAILALAFCIGAGRIQSAEPLAANVASRPDIIVILSDDMGYSDLGCYGGEIETPNLDQLANNGLQFTQFYNTARCCPTRASLLSGLYPHQAGVGWMMEDSGYDGYRGELNRKCRTMAEVLHTAGYGTYMAGKWHVTKQVRPDGDKSNWPCQRGFDRFYGTIHGAGSFYDPNSLTRDNQQISPYADAEYQPKTYYYTDAITDHAIRYVQEHHQQT
;
A
#
# COMPACT_ATOMS: atom_id res chain seq x y z
N MET A 1 1.71 -5.65 -4.21
CA MET A 1 0.69 -5.74 -3.16
C MET A 1 0.92 -4.61 -2.16
N ALA A 2 -0.06 -3.75 -1.95
CA ALA A 2 -0.07 -2.78 -0.86
C ALA A 2 -1.16 -3.17 0.13
N VAL A 3 -0.86 -3.14 1.41
CA VAL A 3 -1.76 -3.55 2.48
C VAL A 3 -1.82 -2.44 3.51
N ALA A 4 -3.02 -2.07 3.93
CA ALA A 4 -3.23 -1.25 5.12
C ALA A 4 -4.08 -2.05 6.11
N VAL A 5 -3.52 -2.29 7.30
CA VAL A 5 -4.16 -3.05 8.39
C VAL A 5 -4.45 -2.11 9.55
N ARG A 6 -5.56 -2.30 10.24
CA ARG A 6 -5.96 -1.43 11.35
C ARG A 6 -5.04 -1.59 12.57
N SER A 7 -4.41 -0.50 13.03
CA SER A 7 -3.74 -0.52 14.34
C SER A 7 -4.78 -0.51 15.49
N HIS A 8 -4.64 -1.44 16.44
CA HIS A 8 -5.42 -1.44 17.69
C HIS A 8 -4.86 -0.50 18.76
N LEU A 9 -4.11 0.56 18.40
CA LEU A 9 -3.62 1.52 19.39
C LEU A 9 -4.81 2.06 20.19
N ARG A 10 -4.97 1.52 21.40
CA ARG A 10 -5.92 1.98 22.40
C ARG A 10 -5.42 3.37 22.77
N ILE A 11 -5.94 4.39 22.09
CA ILE A 11 -5.88 5.74 22.62
C ILE A 11 -6.70 5.66 23.91
N LEU A 12 -6.03 5.39 25.02
CA LEU A 12 -6.51 5.73 26.36
C LEU A 12 -6.64 7.26 26.35
N ILE A 13 -7.74 7.76 25.79
CA ILE A 13 -8.21 9.10 26.09
C ILE A 13 -8.61 9.01 27.56
N GLY A 14 -7.65 9.29 28.42
CA GLY A 14 -7.86 9.42 29.84
C GLY A 14 -8.94 10.47 30.04
N ALA A 15 -10.13 10.03 30.40
CA ALA A 15 -11.16 10.86 30.98
C ALA A 15 -10.58 11.42 32.30
N ILE A 16 -9.99 12.60 32.24
CA ILE A 16 -9.47 13.30 33.41
C ILE A 16 -10.32 14.56 33.65
N LEU A 17 -11.02 14.45 34.79
CA LEU A 17 -11.61 15.45 35.66
C LEU A 17 -12.94 16.13 35.30
N ALA A 18 -13.94 15.62 36.00
CA ALA A 18 -15.12 16.33 36.49
C ALA A 18 -14.75 17.66 37.17
N LEU A 19 -15.53 18.70 36.85
CA LEU A 19 -15.73 19.85 37.73
C LEU A 19 -17.21 19.92 38.05
N ALA A 20 -17.56 19.49 39.26
CA ALA A 20 -18.90 19.60 39.81
C ALA A 20 -19.14 21.03 40.33
N PHE A 21 -20.21 21.68 39.88
CA PHE A 21 -20.88 22.72 40.69
C PHE A 21 -22.38 22.85 40.36
N CYS A 22 -23.17 22.55 41.40
CA CYS A 22 -24.47 23.09 41.80
C CYS A 22 -25.82 22.73 41.12
N ILE A 23 -26.59 21.97 41.92
CA ILE A 23 -27.96 22.24 42.45
C ILE A 23 -29.09 22.41 41.43
N GLY A 24 -29.88 21.34 41.30
CA GLY A 24 -31.24 21.35 40.77
C GLY A 24 -31.84 19.95 40.80
N ALA A 25 -32.79 19.69 41.70
CA ALA A 25 -33.45 18.40 41.85
C ALA A 25 -34.42 18.14 40.69
N GLY A 26 -33.87 17.79 39.52
CA GLY A 26 -34.57 17.17 38.41
C GLY A 26 -33.83 15.89 38.06
N ARG A 27 -34.51 14.75 38.08
CA ARG A 27 -33.94 13.49 37.57
C ARG A 27 -33.75 13.64 36.06
N ILE A 28 -32.57 14.11 35.66
CA ILE A 28 -32.10 13.96 34.29
C ILE A 28 -31.85 12.47 34.11
N GLN A 29 -32.75 11.79 33.40
CA GLN A 29 -32.49 10.47 32.88
C GLN A 29 -31.27 10.63 31.96
N SER A 30 -30.10 10.23 32.44
CA SER A 30 -28.90 10.15 31.61
C SER A 30 -29.23 9.26 30.43
N ALA A 31 -29.36 9.87 29.24
CA ALA A 31 -29.39 9.11 28.01
C ALA A 31 -28.09 8.32 27.96
N GLU A 32 -28.19 7.00 28.13
CA GLU A 32 -27.10 6.09 27.79
C GLU A 32 -26.61 6.51 26.41
N PRO A 33 -25.31 6.81 26.24
CA PRO A 33 -24.80 7.14 24.94
C PRO A 33 -25.15 5.94 24.06
N LEU A 34 -25.94 6.19 23.01
CA LEU A 34 -26.19 5.20 21.98
C LEU A 34 -24.79 4.77 21.54
N ALA A 35 -24.36 3.59 21.98
CA ALA A 35 -23.13 3.00 21.54
C ALA A 35 -23.35 2.78 20.04
N ALA A 36 -23.00 3.79 19.25
CA ALA A 36 -22.85 3.65 17.82
C ALA A 36 -22.00 2.41 17.70
N ASN A 37 -22.59 1.36 17.14
CA ASN A 37 -21.87 0.15 16.82
C ASN A 37 -20.77 0.64 15.90
N VAL A 38 -19.58 0.90 16.44
CA VAL A 38 -18.44 1.42 15.69
C VAL A 38 -18.11 0.25 14.80
N ALA A 39 -18.73 0.22 13.62
CA ALA A 39 -18.46 -0.78 12.61
C ALA A 39 -16.95 -0.83 12.50
N SER A 40 -16.39 -2.01 12.80
CA SER A 40 -14.95 -2.18 12.87
C SER A 40 -14.37 -1.74 11.53
N ARG A 41 -13.46 -0.77 11.56
CA ARG A 41 -12.78 -0.29 10.34
C ARG A 41 -12.13 -1.49 9.63
N PRO A 42 -12.33 -1.67 8.32
CA PRO A 42 -11.84 -2.84 7.61
C PRO A 42 -10.35 -2.73 7.33
N ASP A 43 -9.69 -3.88 7.17
CA ASP A 43 -8.38 -3.95 6.53
C ASP A 43 -8.54 -3.76 5.02
N ILE A 44 -7.55 -3.12 4.39
CA ILE A 44 -7.58 -2.76 2.98
C ILE A 44 -6.40 -3.44 2.29
N ILE A 45 -6.69 -4.31 1.33
CA ILE A 45 -5.67 -5.00 0.54
C ILE A 45 -5.82 -4.58 -0.93
N VAL A 46 -4.72 -4.08 -1.51
CA VAL A 46 -4.62 -3.72 -2.92
C VAL A 46 -3.60 -4.64 -3.59
N ILE A 47 -4.09 -5.51 -4.48
CA ILE A 47 -3.28 -6.36 -5.34
C ILE A 47 -3.25 -5.73 -6.73
N LEU A 48 -2.05 -5.37 -7.19
CA LEU A 48 -1.83 -4.80 -8.52
C LEU A 48 -0.87 -5.71 -9.29
N SER A 49 -1.39 -6.39 -10.31
CA SER A 49 -0.59 -7.12 -11.29
C SER A 49 0.08 -6.17 -12.28
N ASP A 50 1.16 -6.62 -12.91
CA ASP A 50 1.95 -5.85 -13.88
C ASP A 50 1.85 -6.57 -15.24
N ASP A 51 1.37 -5.85 -16.26
CA ASP A 51 1.17 -6.33 -17.64
C ASP A 51 0.24 -7.56 -17.80
N MET A 52 -0.71 -7.75 -16.89
CA MET A 52 -1.79 -8.74 -17.03
C MET A 52 -2.79 -8.30 -18.11
N GLY A 53 -3.05 -9.19 -19.07
CA GLY A 53 -4.04 -9.03 -20.11
C GLY A 53 -5.47 -9.11 -19.57
N TYR A 54 -6.42 -8.47 -20.28
CA TYR A 54 -7.83 -8.46 -19.90
C TYR A 54 -8.42 -9.87 -19.81
N SER A 55 -8.06 -10.75 -20.75
CA SER A 55 -8.54 -12.12 -20.85
C SER A 55 -7.55 -13.15 -20.30
N ASP A 56 -6.63 -12.77 -19.41
CA ASP A 56 -5.72 -13.74 -18.79
C ASP A 56 -6.41 -14.52 -17.66
N LEU A 57 -7.34 -13.88 -16.95
CA LEU A 57 -8.02 -14.48 -15.80
C LEU A 57 -9.24 -15.29 -16.24
N GLY A 58 -9.48 -16.43 -15.59
CA GLY A 58 -10.65 -17.27 -15.82
C GLY A 58 -11.98 -16.52 -15.66
N CYS A 59 -12.09 -15.66 -14.65
CA CYS A 59 -13.27 -14.81 -14.42
C CYS A 59 -13.56 -13.78 -15.52
N TYR A 60 -12.60 -13.49 -16.40
CA TYR A 60 -12.78 -12.66 -17.61
C TYR A 60 -12.75 -13.49 -18.91
N GLY A 61 -12.87 -14.82 -18.83
CA GLY A 61 -12.94 -15.73 -19.97
C GLY A 61 -11.60 -16.27 -20.46
N GLY A 62 -10.52 -16.13 -19.67
CA GLY A 62 -9.19 -16.65 -20.00
C GLY A 62 -9.03 -18.16 -19.81
N GLU A 63 -8.03 -18.73 -20.47
CA GLU A 63 -7.66 -20.15 -20.39
C GLU A 63 -6.66 -20.49 -19.28
N ILE A 64 -6.01 -19.49 -18.67
CA ILE A 64 -5.04 -19.69 -17.59
C ILE A 64 -5.79 -20.05 -16.31
N GLU A 65 -5.37 -21.11 -15.63
CA GLU A 65 -5.98 -21.52 -14.37
C GLU A 65 -5.65 -20.52 -13.24
N THR A 66 -6.64 -19.68 -12.87
CA THR A 66 -6.50 -18.67 -11.81
C THR A 66 -7.49 -18.85 -10.64
N PRO A 67 -7.57 -20.06 -10.04
CA PRO A 67 -8.69 -20.44 -9.16
C PRO A 67 -8.88 -19.52 -7.95
N ASN A 68 -7.80 -18.98 -7.38
CA ASN A 68 -7.88 -18.06 -6.23
C ASN A 68 -8.47 -16.70 -6.63
N LEU A 69 -8.08 -16.16 -7.80
CA LEU A 69 -8.62 -14.90 -8.31
C LEU A 69 -10.07 -15.06 -8.77
N ASP A 70 -10.39 -16.21 -9.38
CA ASP A 70 -11.75 -16.56 -9.77
C ASP A 70 -12.67 -16.68 -8.56
N GLN A 71 -12.19 -17.30 -7.48
CA GLN A 71 -12.93 -17.38 -6.22
C GLN A 71 -13.20 -16.00 -5.62
N LEU A 72 -12.22 -15.08 -5.62
CA LEU A 72 -12.42 -13.70 -5.17
C LEU A 72 -13.46 -12.97 -6.04
N ALA A 73 -13.38 -13.13 -7.36
CA ALA A 73 -14.30 -12.53 -8.31
C ALA A 73 -15.75 -13.07 -8.17
N ASN A 74 -15.89 -14.37 -7.91
CA ASN A 74 -17.19 -15.03 -7.72
C ASN A 74 -17.88 -14.66 -6.41
N ASN A 75 -17.11 -14.28 -5.38
CA ASN A 75 -17.61 -13.85 -4.08
C ASN A 75 -17.56 -12.32 -3.90
N GLY A 76 -17.29 -11.59 -4.98
CA GLY A 76 -17.07 -10.15 -4.96
C GLY A 76 -17.77 -9.41 -6.09
N LEU A 77 -17.20 -8.28 -6.48
CA LEU A 77 -17.64 -7.48 -7.62
C LEU A 77 -16.59 -7.50 -8.72
N GLN A 78 -17.06 -7.65 -9.95
CA GLN A 78 -16.24 -7.62 -11.16
C GLN A 78 -16.54 -6.35 -11.95
N PHE A 79 -15.50 -5.76 -12.55
CA PHE A 79 -15.62 -4.51 -13.30
C PHE A 79 -15.20 -4.74 -14.74
N THR A 80 -16.14 -4.58 -15.67
CA THR A 80 -15.85 -4.58 -17.12
C THR A 80 -15.48 -3.19 -17.65
N GLN A 81 -15.60 -2.15 -16.81
CA GLN A 81 -15.34 -0.75 -17.12
C GLN A 81 -14.42 -0.14 -16.05
N PHE A 82 -13.21 -0.69 -15.93
CA PHE A 82 -12.15 -0.20 -15.05
C PHE A 82 -10.93 0.18 -15.91
N TYR A 83 -10.38 1.37 -15.70
CA TYR A 83 -9.35 1.94 -16.57
C TYR A 83 -8.09 2.30 -15.79
N ASN A 84 -6.94 1.96 -16.37
CA ASN A 84 -5.63 2.42 -15.94
C ASN A 84 -5.09 3.46 -16.93
N THR A 85 -3.83 3.88 -16.76
CA THR A 85 -3.20 4.91 -17.62
C THR A 85 -2.39 4.34 -18.79
N ALA A 86 -2.63 3.08 -19.17
CA ALA A 86 -1.91 2.31 -20.19
C ALA A 86 -0.40 2.09 -19.95
N ARG A 87 0.17 2.57 -18.84
CA ARG A 87 1.55 2.32 -18.42
C ARG A 87 1.66 2.10 -16.91
N CYS A 88 2.72 1.42 -16.49
CA CYS A 88 2.90 1.03 -15.10
C CYS A 88 3.10 2.23 -14.15
N CYS A 89 4.09 3.09 -14.38
CA CYS A 89 4.39 4.19 -13.44
C CYS A 89 3.30 5.28 -13.37
N PRO A 90 2.61 5.69 -14.45
CA PRO A 90 1.52 6.67 -14.33
C PRO A 90 0.28 6.05 -13.67
N THR A 91 0.05 4.75 -13.83
CA THR A 91 -1.04 4.02 -13.17
C THR A 91 -0.77 3.96 -11.67
N ARG A 92 0.46 3.63 -11.27
CA ARG A 92 0.87 3.59 -9.86
C ARG A 92 0.79 4.98 -9.23
N ALA A 93 1.21 6.02 -9.94
CA ALA A 93 1.09 7.39 -9.45
C ALA A 93 -0.38 7.79 -9.20
N SER A 94 -1.28 7.42 -10.12
CA SER A 94 -2.71 7.70 -10.00
C SER A 94 -3.35 6.88 -8.87
N LEU A 95 -3.03 5.59 -8.79
CA LEU A 95 -3.49 4.70 -7.72
C LEU A 95 -3.08 5.23 -6.35
N LEU A 96 -1.80 5.59 -6.18
CA LEU A 96 -1.28 6.05 -4.91
C LEU A 96 -1.84 7.42 -4.51
N SER A 97 -2.05 8.34 -5.43
CA SER A 97 -2.40 9.74 -5.11
C SER A 97 -3.88 10.09 -5.26
N GLY A 98 -4.65 9.30 -6.01
CA GLY A 98 -6.00 9.66 -6.44
C GLY A 98 -6.06 10.78 -7.48
N LEU A 99 -4.92 11.18 -8.07
CA LEU A 99 -4.82 12.25 -9.06
C LEU A 99 -4.51 11.72 -10.45
N TYR A 100 -4.73 12.55 -11.48
CA TYR A 100 -4.13 12.26 -12.79
C TYR A 100 -2.61 12.22 -12.68
N PRO A 101 -1.92 11.38 -13.48
CA PRO A 101 -0.48 11.20 -13.35
C PRO A 101 0.32 12.48 -13.59
N HIS A 102 -0.17 13.34 -14.48
CA HIS A 102 0.36 14.68 -14.74
C HIS A 102 0.30 15.59 -13.51
N GLN A 103 -0.77 15.49 -12.70
CA GLN A 103 -0.88 16.26 -11.46
C GLN A 103 0.03 15.68 -10.36
N ALA A 104 0.37 14.39 -10.44
CA ALA A 104 1.24 13.69 -9.52
C ALA A 104 2.74 13.76 -9.90
N GLY A 105 3.10 14.30 -11.08
CA GLY A 105 4.50 14.45 -11.54
C GLY A 105 5.02 13.32 -12.43
N VAL A 106 4.18 12.33 -12.75
CA VAL A 106 4.53 11.10 -13.48
C VAL A 106 3.72 10.96 -14.77
N GLY A 107 3.63 12.03 -15.57
CA GLY A 107 2.85 12.07 -16.80
C GLY A 107 3.35 11.17 -17.94
N TRP A 108 4.55 10.61 -17.84
CA TRP A 108 5.15 9.73 -18.86
C TRP A 108 5.82 8.49 -18.25
N MET A 109 7.15 8.48 -18.18
CA MET A 109 7.98 7.46 -17.54
C MET A 109 8.80 8.13 -16.44
N MET A 110 9.94 7.57 -16.06
CA MET A 110 10.81 8.10 -15.00
C MET A 110 11.84 9.12 -15.52
N GLU A 111 11.76 9.54 -16.77
CA GLU A 111 12.59 10.62 -17.32
C GLU A 111 12.07 11.99 -16.87
N ASP A 112 13.00 12.90 -16.59
CA ASP A 112 12.68 14.28 -16.22
C ASP A 112 12.77 15.18 -17.44
N SER A 113 11.62 15.61 -17.94
CA SER A 113 11.53 16.52 -19.08
C SER A 113 11.49 18.01 -18.68
N GLY A 114 11.69 18.33 -17.39
CA GLY A 114 11.74 19.72 -16.90
C GLY A 114 10.40 20.36 -16.55
N TYR A 115 9.27 19.71 -16.86
CA TYR A 115 7.92 20.22 -16.59
C TYR A 115 7.34 19.61 -15.31
N ASP A 116 6.54 20.38 -14.57
CA ASP A 116 5.94 19.96 -13.29
C ASP A 116 5.26 18.58 -13.33
N GLY A 117 4.56 18.27 -14.43
CA GLY A 117 3.86 17.00 -14.60
C GLY A 117 4.71 15.85 -15.15
N TYR A 118 5.97 16.10 -15.52
CA TYR A 118 6.86 15.17 -16.21
C TYR A 118 8.25 15.16 -15.55
N ARG A 119 8.28 15.13 -14.22
CA ARG A 119 9.53 15.12 -13.43
C ARG A 119 10.12 13.71 -13.28
N GLY A 120 9.35 12.68 -13.65
CA GLY A 120 9.75 11.29 -13.55
C GLY A 120 9.67 10.72 -12.14
N GLU A 121 8.95 11.38 -11.24
CA GLU A 121 8.76 10.93 -9.85
C GLU A 121 7.54 11.62 -9.21
N LEU A 122 6.98 11.02 -8.16
CA LEU A 122 5.87 11.64 -7.43
C LEU A 122 6.28 12.99 -6.85
N ASN A 123 5.52 14.04 -7.11
CA ASN A 123 5.77 15.33 -6.50
C ASN A 123 5.40 15.37 -5.00
N ARG A 124 5.76 16.48 -4.35
CA ARG A 124 5.43 16.76 -2.93
C ARG A 124 4.13 17.52 -2.73
N LYS A 125 3.40 17.82 -3.81
CA LYS A 125 2.10 18.49 -3.79
C LYS A 125 0.97 17.47 -3.58
N CYS A 126 1.22 16.17 -3.82
CA CYS A 126 0.27 15.09 -3.56
C CYS A 126 0.67 14.23 -2.35
N ARG A 127 -0.32 13.65 -1.68
CA ARG A 127 -0.15 12.63 -0.63
C ARG A 127 -0.51 11.26 -1.19
N THR A 128 0.22 10.23 -0.78
CA THR A 128 -0.17 8.85 -1.09
C THR A 128 -1.32 8.39 -0.21
N MET A 129 -2.04 7.36 -0.64
CA MET A 129 -3.06 6.69 0.17
C MET A 129 -2.46 6.19 1.50
N ALA A 130 -1.19 5.79 1.51
CA ALA A 130 -0.52 5.31 2.71
C ALA A 130 -0.26 6.46 3.69
N GLU A 131 0.21 7.62 3.21
CA GLU A 131 0.34 8.83 4.04
C GLU A 131 -1.00 9.22 4.67
N VAL A 132 -2.10 9.11 3.92
CA VAL A 132 -3.46 9.43 4.43
C VAL A 132 -3.94 8.37 5.43
N LEU A 133 -3.85 7.08 5.10
CA LEU A 133 -4.28 5.96 5.96
C LEU A 133 -3.51 5.92 7.28
N HIS A 134 -2.23 6.27 7.26
CA HIS A 134 -1.42 6.38 8.47
C HIS A 134 -2.01 7.42 9.45
N THR A 135 -2.49 8.57 8.97
CA THR A 135 -3.19 9.56 9.84
C THR A 135 -4.50 9.03 10.43
N ALA A 136 -5.10 8.01 9.81
CA ALA A 136 -6.29 7.33 10.31
C ALA A 136 -5.99 6.15 11.25
N GLY A 137 -4.73 5.91 11.59
CA GLY A 137 -4.31 4.84 12.50
C GLY A 137 -4.17 3.47 11.84
N TYR A 138 -3.95 3.40 10.53
CA TYR A 138 -3.59 2.15 9.87
C TYR A 138 -2.08 1.91 9.93
N GLY A 139 -1.68 0.66 10.17
CA GLY A 139 -0.38 0.16 9.76
C GLY A 139 -0.37 -0.06 8.25
N THR A 140 0.72 0.31 7.59
CA THR A 140 0.80 0.42 6.13
C THR A 140 2.01 -0.35 5.63
N TYR A 141 1.79 -1.28 4.71
CA TYR A 141 2.80 -2.23 4.27
C TYR A 141 2.76 -2.37 2.75
N MET A 142 3.92 -2.52 2.14
CA MET A 142 4.00 -2.77 0.70
C MET A 142 5.01 -3.87 0.38
N ALA A 143 4.57 -4.84 -0.42
CA ALA A 143 5.44 -5.83 -1.02
C ALA A 143 5.31 -5.82 -2.54
N GLY A 144 6.41 -5.59 -3.25
CA GLY A 144 6.51 -5.59 -4.71
C GLY A 144 7.05 -4.29 -5.32
N LYS A 145 6.63 -4.00 -6.55
CA LYS A 145 7.18 -2.92 -7.38
C LYS A 145 6.66 -1.54 -7.00
N TRP A 146 7.58 -0.60 -6.76
CA TRP A 146 7.29 0.82 -6.49
C TRP A 146 7.10 1.63 -7.77
N HIS A 147 8.18 1.84 -8.54
CA HIS A 147 8.19 2.47 -9.87
C HIS A 147 7.46 3.82 -9.98
N VAL A 148 7.64 4.71 -9.02
CA VAL A 148 7.14 6.09 -9.08
C VAL A 148 8.22 7.11 -8.67
N THR A 149 9.48 6.72 -8.85
CA THR A 149 10.66 7.58 -8.71
C THR A 149 11.78 7.14 -9.64
N LYS A 150 12.54 8.11 -10.15
CA LYS A 150 13.80 7.89 -10.88
C LYS A 150 15.00 7.61 -9.96
N GLN A 151 14.86 7.85 -8.66
CA GLN A 151 15.94 7.69 -7.69
C GLN A 151 16.04 6.23 -7.22
N VAL A 152 16.72 5.39 -8.01
CA VAL A 152 16.84 3.94 -7.73
C VAL A 152 18.16 3.55 -7.07
N ARG A 153 19.08 4.48 -6.87
CA ARG A 153 20.42 4.18 -6.35
C ARG A 153 20.43 4.00 -4.83
N PRO A 154 21.23 3.07 -4.28
CA PRO A 154 21.27 2.80 -2.83
C PRO A 154 21.79 3.99 -2.01
N ASP A 155 22.67 4.79 -2.60
CA ASP A 155 23.31 5.99 -2.06
C ASP A 155 22.65 7.29 -2.55
N GLY A 156 21.57 7.20 -3.34
CA GLY A 156 20.83 8.34 -3.88
C GLY A 156 19.77 8.90 -2.94
N ASP A 157 19.01 9.88 -3.43
CA ASP A 157 17.88 10.44 -2.69
C ASP A 157 16.75 9.42 -2.52
N LYS A 158 16.49 9.02 -1.27
CA LYS A 158 15.40 8.10 -0.90
C LYS A 158 14.12 8.80 -0.51
N SER A 159 14.05 10.12 -0.64
CA SER A 159 12.91 10.90 -0.17
C SER A 159 11.60 10.40 -0.81
N ASN A 160 11.64 9.83 -2.01
CA ASN A 160 10.49 9.31 -2.72
C ASN A 160 10.36 7.77 -2.70
N TRP A 161 11.06 7.08 -1.80
CA TRP A 161 10.93 5.64 -1.58
C TRP A 161 9.69 5.32 -0.74
N PRO A 162 9.19 4.07 -0.77
CA PRO A 162 7.95 3.68 -0.09
C PRO A 162 7.87 4.12 1.37
N CYS A 163 8.95 3.94 2.14
CA CYS A 163 8.98 4.29 3.55
C CYS A 163 8.87 5.80 3.83
N GLN A 164 9.36 6.64 2.92
CA GLN A 164 9.19 8.09 3.01
C GLN A 164 7.86 8.56 2.41
N ARG A 165 7.10 7.65 1.80
CA ARG A 165 5.79 7.88 1.18
C ARG A 165 4.67 7.12 1.89
N GLY A 166 4.83 6.96 3.21
CA GLY A 166 3.78 6.59 4.13
C GLY A 166 3.62 5.09 4.37
N PHE A 167 4.52 4.23 3.87
CA PHE A 167 4.53 2.80 4.21
C PHE A 167 5.47 2.53 5.39
N ASP A 168 4.98 1.86 6.43
CA ASP A 168 5.77 1.49 7.60
C ASP A 168 6.82 0.41 7.28
N ARG A 169 6.48 -0.54 6.39
CA ARG A 169 7.41 -1.57 5.89
C ARG A 169 7.35 -1.73 4.39
N PHE A 170 8.50 -2.06 3.79
CA PHE A 170 8.60 -2.32 2.36
C PHE A 170 9.46 -3.55 2.04
N TYR A 171 9.05 -4.35 1.07
CA TYR A 171 9.91 -5.34 0.42
C TYR A 171 9.66 -5.38 -1.08
N GLY A 172 10.65 -5.11 -1.91
CA GLY A 172 10.51 -5.23 -3.36
C GLY A 172 11.43 -4.30 -4.14
N THR A 173 11.08 -4.03 -5.39
CA THR A 173 11.91 -3.22 -6.29
C THR A 173 11.49 -1.76 -6.31
N ILE A 174 12.47 -0.87 -6.23
CA ILE A 174 12.27 0.56 -6.50
C ILE A 174 12.11 0.80 -8.00
N HIS A 175 12.92 0.11 -8.80
CA HIS A 175 12.93 0.20 -10.27
C HIS A 175 11.69 -0.44 -10.91
N GLY A 176 11.50 -0.12 -12.20
CA GLY A 176 10.33 -0.51 -12.97
C GLY A 176 10.32 -1.91 -13.55
N ALA A 177 11.46 -2.59 -13.57
CA ALA A 177 11.58 -3.95 -14.06
C ALA A 177 12.83 -4.59 -13.45
N GLY A 178 12.89 -5.91 -13.47
CA GLY A 178 14.02 -6.67 -12.98
C GLY A 178 13.85 -8.16 -13.27
N SER A 179 14.90 -8.93 -12.99
CA SER A 179 14.81 -10.39 -13.03
C SER A 179 13.95 -10.91 -11.88
N PHE A 180 13.18 -11.97 -12.13
CA PHE A 180 12.47 -12.69 -11.08
C PHE A 180 13.43 -13.44 -10.13
N TYR A 181 14.69 -13.65 -10.53
CA TYR A 181 15.69 -14.36 -9.75
C TYR A 181 16.75 -13.42 -9.16
N ASP A 182 17.05 -12.31 -9.84
CA ASP A 182 18.05 -11.31 -9.42
C ASP A 182 17.56 -9.87 -9.67
N PRO A 183 16.57 -9.38 -8.91
CA PRO A 183 15.99 -8.06 -9.10
C PRO A 183 16.97 -6.93 -8.75
N ASN A 184 17.31 -6.09 -9.73
CA ASN A 184 18.38 -5.07 -9.70
C ASN A 184 18.25 -3.93 -8.65
N SER A 185 17.12 -3.81 -7.96
CA SER A 185 16.83 -2.76 -6.98
C SER A 185 16.02 -3.29 -5.80
N LEU A 186 16.18 -4.60 -5.52
CA LEU A 186 15.53 -5.24 -4.39
C LEU A 186 15.90 -4.52 -3.10
N THR A 187 14.88 -4.18 -2.33
CA THR A 187 15.00 -3.33 -1.15
C THR A 187 14.11 -3.91 -0.06
N ARG A 188 14.66 -4.03 1.15
CA ARG A 188 13.89 -4.18 2.38
C ARG A 188 13.94 -2.85 3.12
N ASP A 189 12.77 -2.30 3.40
CA ASP A 189 12.56 -1.00 4.01
C ASP A 189 13.33 0.09 3.23
N ASN A 190 14.47 0.58 3.74
CA ASN A 190 15.34 1.55 3.05
C ASN A 190 16.72 1.02 2.67
N GLN A 191 16.94 -0.28 2.79
CA GLN A 191 18.21 -0.93 2.47
C GLN A 191 18.04 -1.78 1.21
N GLN A 192 18.84 -1.45 0.18
CA GLN A 192 18.98 -2.36 -0.95
C GLN A 192 19.74 -3.60 -0.52
N ILE A 193 19.21 -4.74 -0.95
CA ILE A 193 19.67 -6.08 -0.59
C ILE A 193 19.81 -6.92 -1.86
N SER A 194 20.50 -8.05 -1.74
CA SER A 194 20.54 -9.07 -2.79
C SER A 194 19.74 -10.29 -2.33
N PRO A 195 18.97 -10.95 -3.21
CA PRO A 195 18.26 -12.19 -2.86
C PRO A 195 19.19 -13.31 -2.37
N TYR A 196 20.49 -13.23 -2.68
CA TYR A 196 21.50 -14.22 -2.29
C TYR A 196 22.34 -13.80 -1.08
N ALA A 197 22.18 -12.57 -0.59
CA ALA A 197 22.92 -12.04 0.55
C ALA A 197 22.00 -11.52 1.66
N ASP A 198 20.71 -11.79 1.56
CA ASP A 198 19.72 -11.42 2.55
C ASP A 198 19.70 -12.43 3.70
N ALA A 199 20.07 -11.98 4.89
CA ALA A 199 20.11 -12.82 6.08
C ALA A 199 18.72 -13.14 6.64
N GLU A 200 17.69 -12.33 6.36
CA GLU A 200 16.35 -12.55 6.92
C GLU A 200 15.43 -13.37 6.00
N TYR A 201 15.82 -13.59 4.74
CA TYR A 201 15.02 -14.33 3.78
C TYR A 201 15.89 -15.20 2.88
N GLN A 202 15.96 -16.49 3.22
CA GLN A 202 16.83 -17.48 2.57
C GLN A 202 16.00 -18.66 2.04
N PRO A 203 15.16 -18.46 1.00
CA PRO A 203 14.42 -19.54 0.40
C PRO A 203 15.37 -20.54 -0.28
N LYS A 204 14.94 -21.78 -0.47
CA LYS A 204 15.71 -22.78 -1.23
C LYS A 204 16.01 -22.31 -2.66
N THR A 205 15.02 -21.69 -3.29
CA THR A 205 15.13 -21.05 -4.59
C THR A 205 14.44 -19.70 -4.49
N TYR A 206 15.15 -18.62 -4.81
CA TYR A 206 14.54 -17.30 -4.86
C TYR A 206 13.69 -17.14 -6.12
N TYR A 207 12.43 -16.75 -5.95
CA TYR A 207 11.56 -16.30 -7.03
C TYR A 207 10.78 -15.07 -6.55
N TYR A 208 10.82 -13.99 -7.31
CA TYR A 208 10.36 -12.68 -6.85
C TYR A 208 8.88 -12.65 -6.47
N THR A 209 8.01 -13.34 -7.22
CA THR A 209 6.57 -13.43 -6.93
C THR A 209 6.31 -14.10 -5.57
N ASP A 210 7.05 -15.16 -5.26
CA ASP A 210 6.93 -15.87 -3.99
C ASP A 210 7.48 -14.98 -2.87
N ALA A 211 8.64 -14.35 -3.08
CA ALA A 211 9.28 -13.50 -2.10
C ALA A 211 8.41 -12.30 -1.68
N ILE A 212 7.75 -11.62 -2.63
CA ILE A 212 6.84 -10.52 -2.31
C ILE A 212 5.56 -11.03 -1.63
N THR A 213 5.12 -12.26 -1.94
CA THR A 213 3.95 -12.89 -1.30
C THR A 213 4.25 -13.24 0.16
N ASP A 214 5.39 -13.88 0.41
CA ASP A 214 5.84 -14.25 1.75
C ASP A 214 6.01 -13.02 2.65
N HIS A 215 6.59 -11.94 2.13
CA HIS A 215 6.73 -10.69 2.88
C HIS A 215 5.39 -10.02 3.15
N ALA A 216 4.48 -10.04 2.18
CA ALA A 216 3.11 -9.57 2.37
C ALA A 216 2.39 -10.32 3.50
N ILE A 217 2.47 -11.65 3.49
CA ILE A 217 1.90 -12.51 4.55
C ILE A 217 2.56 -12.20 5.89
N ARG A 218 3.90 -12.13 5.92
CA ARG A 218 4.68 -11.80 7.12
C ARG A 218 4.23 -10.46 7.72
N TYR A 219 4.07 -9.41 6.92
CA TYR A 219 3.65 -8.10 7.43
C TYR A 219 2.24 -8.12 8.04
N VAL A 220 1.29 -8.83 7.42
CA VAL A 220 -0.06 -8.99 7.98
C VAL A 220 -0.01 -9.78 9.30
N GLN A 221 0.76 -10.86 9.35
CA GLN A 221 0.90 -11.68 10.55
C GLN A 221 1.58 -10.91 11.71
N GLU A 222 2.69 -10.23 11.43
CA GLU A 222 3.40 -9.40 12.42
C GLU A 222 2.49 -8.29 12.95
N HIS A 223 1.67 -7.66 12.10
CA HIS A 223 0.72 -6.63 12.53
C HIS A 223 -0.27 -7.17 13.58
N HIS A 224 -0.90 -8.32 13.31
CA HIS A 224 -1.88 -8.91 14.23
C HIS A 224 -1.26 -9.52 15.49
N GLN A 225 0.05 -9.75 15.53
CA GLN A 225 0.74 -10.18 16.75
C GLN A 225 1.12 -8.99 17.65
N GLN A 226 1.30 -7.80 17.08
CA GLN A 226 1.73 -6.59 17.77
C GLN A 226 0.56 -5.73 18.28
N THR A 227 -0.68 -6.01 17.85
CA THR A 227 -1.88 -5.21 18.12
C THR A 227 -2.96 -6.02 18.80
#